data_AF-A0A435JKP3-F1
#
_entry.id   AF-A0A435JKP3-F1
#
_cell.length_a   1.000
_cell.length_b   1.000
_cell.length_c   1.000
_cell.angle_alpha   90.00
_cell.angle_beta   90.00
_cell.angle_gamma   90.00
#
_symmetry.space_group_name_H-M   'P 1'
#
loop_
_entity.id
_entity.type
_entity.pdbx_description
1 polymer ?
#
loop_
_entity_poly.entity_id
_entity_poly.type
_entity_poly.pdbx_seq_one_letter_code
_entity_poly.pdbx_strand_id
1 'polypeptide(L)'
;SAVLFTLGVFGIFLNRKNVIVILMSVELILLAVNINFVAFSAALGDLVGQVFALFVLTVAAAEAAIGLAILVVFFRNRGSIAVEDVNMMKG
;
A
#
# COMPACT_ATOMS: atom_id res chain seq x y z
N SER A 1 -11.59 4.99 10.30
CA SER A 1 -10.29 4.40 9.91
C SER A 1 -10.30 2.87 9.98
N ALA A 2 -10.82 2.25 11.05
CA ALA A 2 -10.77 0.79 11.24
C ALA A 2 -11.32 -0.04 10.06
N VAL A 3 -12.46 0.34 9.48
CA VAL A 3 -13.06 -0.36 8.34
C VAL A 3 -12.18 -0.32 7.08
N LEU A 4 -11.56 0.83 6.79
CA LEU A 4 -10.65 0.97 5.64
C LEU A 4 -9.37 0.16 5.85
N PHE A 5 -8.85 0.15 7.08
CA PHE A 5 -7.67 -0.64 7.43
C PHE A 5 -7.94 -2.13 7.28
N THR A 6 -9.07 -2.63 7.80
CA THR A 6 -9.42 -4.05 7.68
C THR A 6 -9.68 -4.45 6.24
N LEU A 7 -10.33 -3.60 5.43
CA LEU A 7 -10.51 -3.85 4.00
C LEU A 7 -9.19 -3.91 3.24
N GLY A 8 -8.24 -3.01 3.55
CA GLY A 8 -6.90 -3.06 2.95
C GLY A 8 -6.16 -4.36 3.30
N VAL A 9 -6.18 -4.76 4.58
CA VAL A 9 -5.58 -6.04 5.00
C VAL A 9 -6.26 -7.22 4.29
N PHE A 10 -7.59 -7.23 4.22
CA PHE A 10 -8.34 -8.31 3.56
C PHE A 10 -8.07 -8.35 2.05
N GLY A 11 -7.87 -7.20 1.40
CA GLY A 11 -7.50 -7.07 0.00
C GLY A 11 -6.18 -7.79 -0.33
N ILE A 12 -5.19 -7.69 0.57
CA ILE A 12 -3.91 -8.40 0.43
C ILE A 12 -4.09 -9.92 0.48
N PHE A 13 -4.87 -10.41 1.44
CA PHE A 13 -5.06 -11.85 1.64
C PHE A 13 -5.89 -12.52 0.53
N LEU A 14 -6.95 -11.85 0.07
CA LEU A 14 -7.83 -12.39 -0.97
C LEU A 14 -7.19 -12.37 -2.35
N ASN A 15 -6.50 -11.28 -2.72
CA ASN A 15 -6.03 -11.04 -4.08
C ASN A 15 -4.51 -11.20 -4.23
N ARG A 16 -3.94 -12.22 -3.56
CA ARG A 16 -2.50 -12.55 -3.62
C ARG A 16 -1.94 -12.81 -5.02
N LYS A 17 -2.81 -13.05 -6.01
CA LYS A 17 -2.40 -13.34 -7.39
C LYS A 17 -1.99 -12.11 -8.17
N ASN A 18 -2.55 -10.93 -7.89
CA ASN A 18 -2.31 -9.72 -8.67
C ASN A 18 -1.51 -8.71 -7.87
N VAL A 19 -0.24 -8.49 -8.24
CA VAL A 19 0.65 -7.55 -7.52
C VAL A 19 0.05 -6.13 -7.47
N ILE A 20 -0.62 -5.68 -8.52
CA ILE A 20 -1.28 -4.36 -8.57
C ILE A 20 -2.32 -4.23 -7.45
N VAL A 21 -3.11 -5.27 -7.20
CA VAL A 21 -4.15 -5.23 -6.16
C VAL A 21 -3.53 -5.22 -4.77
N ILE A 22 -2.38 -5.88 -4.60
CA ILE A 22 -1.61 -5.83 -3.36
C ILE A 22 -1.10 -4.40 -3.12
N LEU A 23 -0.48 -3.76 -4.12
CA LEU A 23 -0.01 -2.37 -4.01
C LEU A 23 -1.17 -1.41 -3.67
N MET A 24 -2.31 -1.54 -4.34
CA MET A 24 -3.50 -0.74 -4.05
C MET A 24 -4.04 -0.97 -2.63
N SER A 25 -3.93 -2.20 -2.12
CA SER A 25 -4.35 -2.53 -0.76
C SER A 25 -3.43 -1.91 0.29
N VAL A 26 -2.13 -1.81 0.01
CA VAL A 26 -1.17 -1.09 0.87
C VAL A 26 -1.48 0.41 0.91
N GLU A 27 -1.77 1.02 -0.24
CA GLU A 27 -2.21 2.43 -0.30
C GLU A 27 -3.46 2.68 0.56
N LEU A 28 -4.44 1.77 0.52
CA LEU A 28 -5.65 1.88 1.36
C LEU A 28 -5.33 1.80 2.86
N ILE A 29 -4.35 1.00 3.26
CA ILE A 29 -3.87 0.93 4.65
C ILE A 29 -3.23 2.25 5.06
N LEU A 30 -2.31 2.79 4.24
CA LEU A 30 -1.64 4.07 4.52
C LEU A 30 -2.62 5.23 4.56
N LEU A 31 -3.66 5.21 3.72
CA LEU A 31 -4.75 6.19 3.77
C LEU A 31 -5.55 6.09 5.06
N ALA A 32 -5.86 4.88 5.53
CA ALA A 32 -6.59 4.68 6.78
C ALA A 32 -5.81 5.22 8.00
N VAL A 33 -4.49 5.06 7.99
CA VAL A 33 -3.58 5.62 9.00
C VAL A 33 -3.54 7.15 8.93
N ASN A 34 -3.44 7.72 7.73
CA ASN A 34 -3.48 9.19 7.54
C ASN A 34 -4.78 9.82 8.06
N ILE A 35 -5.93 9.23 7.76
CA ILE A 35 -7.22 9.68 8.29
C ILE A 35 -7.22 9.65 9.82
N ASN A 36 -6.58 8.64 10.41
CA ASN A 36 -6.46 8.53 11.86
C ASN A 36 -5.62 9.67 12.46
N PHE A 37 -4.47 9.97 11.85
CA PHE A 37 -3.60 11.08 12.28
C PHE A 37 -4.29 12.45 12.17
N VAL A 38 -5.00 12.71 11.07
CA VAL A 38 -5.75 13.95 10.90
C VAL A 38 -6.92 14.05 11.88
N ALA A 39 -7.63 12.94 12.14
CA ALA A 39 -8.73 12.91 13.10
C ALA A 39 -8.26 13.19 14.54
N PHE A 40 -7.15 12.58 14.97
CA PHE A 40 -6.56 12.84 16.28
C PHE A 40 -6.00 14.26 16.39
N SER A 41 -5.36 14.77 15.34
CA SER A 41 -4.91 16.16 15.26
C SER A 41 -6.07 17.15 15.46
N ALA A 42 -7.20 16.92 14.76
CA ALA A 42 -8.39 17.75 14.90
C ALA A 42 -9.05 17.63 16.28
N ALA A 43 -9.07 16.44 16.87
CA ALA A 43 -9.69 16.19 18.18
C ALA A 43 -8.90 16.79 19.35
N LEU A 44 -7.57 16.74 19.29
CA LEU A 44 -6.69 17.30 20.33
C LEU A 44 -6.31 18.78 20.07
N GLY A 45 -6.62 19.30 18.87
CA GLY A 45 -6.25 20.66 18.46
C GLY A 45 -4.74 20.83 18.22
N ASP A 46 -4.02 19.74 17.95
CA ASP A 46 -2.56 19.73 17.76
C ASP A 46 -2.20 19.52 16.29
N LEU A 47 -1.32 20.35 15.74
CA LEU A 47 -0.92 20.32 14.33
C LEU A 47 0.01 19.14 13.99
N VAL A 48 0.62 18.50 14.99
CA VAL A 48 1.62 17.42 14.79
C VAL A 48 1.06 16.28 13.93
N GLY A 49 -0.19 15.87 14.14
CA GLY A 49 -0.79 14.78 13.36
C GLY A 49 -0.99 15.13 11.87
N GLN A 50 -1.27 16.40 11.54
CA GLN A 50 -1.33 16.85 10.14
C GLN A 50 0.05 16.87 9.48
N VAL A 51 1.10 17.29 10.22
CA VAL A 51 2.48 17.28 9.72
C VAL A 51 2.94 15.85 9.44
N PHE A 52 2.69 14.92 10.36
CA PHE A 52 3.00 13.50 10.14
C PHE A 52 2.22 12.91 8.96
N ALA A 53 0.96 13.27 8.78
CA ALA A 53 0.17 12.80 7.65
C ALA A 53 0.79 13.21 6.29
N LEU A 54 1.32 14.43 6.19
CA LEU A 54 2.00 14.90 4.99
C LEU A 54 3.28 14.09 4.68
N PHE A 55 4.06 13.74 5.71
CA PHE A 55 5.21 12.85 5.55
C PHE A 55 4.82 11.45 5.10
N VAL A 56 3.76 10.88 5.67
CA VAL A 56 3.27 9.54 5.27
C VAL A 56 2.82 9.56 3.80
N LEU A 57 2.13 10.60 3.34
CA LEU A 57 1.73 10.73 1.93
C LEU A 57 2.94 10.82 0.98
N THR A 58 4.02 11.49 1.39
CA THR A 58 5.24 11.56 0.57
C THR A 58 5.96 10.21 0.49
N VAL A 59 6.01 9.48 1.60
CA VAL A 59 6.58 8.12 1.63
C VAL A 59 5.72 7.16 0.81
N ALA A 60 4.40 7.23 0.91
CA ALA A 60 3.48 6.41 0.11
C ALA A 60 3.69 6.64 -1.39
N ALA A 61 3.81 7.90 -1.82
CA ALA A 61 4.08 8.22 -3.23
C ALA A 61 5.43 7.64 -3.70
N ALA A 62 6.47 7.68 -2.87
CA ALA A 62 7.76 7.08 -3.17
C ALA A 62 7.69 5.54 -3.24
N GLU A 63 7.00 4.90 -2.30
CA GLU A 63 6.74 3.46 -2.28
C GLU A 63 6.01 3.01 -3.55
N ALA A 64 4.91 3.68 -3.92
CA ALA A 64 4.13 3.35 -5.11
C ALA A 64 4.95 3.44 -6.40
N ALA A 65 5.80 4.47 -6.51
CA ALA A 65 6.71 4.63 -7.65
C ALA A 65 7.71 3.47 -7.76
N ILE A 66 8.31 3.07 -6.63
CA ILE A 66 9.26 1.94 -6.58
C ILE A 66 8.54 0.61 -6.84
N GLY A 67 7.39 0.39 -6.22
CA GLY A 67 6.58 -0.81 -6.39
C GLY A 67 6.15 -1.02 -7.84
N LEU A 68 5.70 0.05 -8.51
CA LEU A 68 5.35 -0.01 -9.93
C LEU A 68 6.58 -0.23 -10.82
N ALA A 69 7.72 0.40 -10.52
CA ALA A 69 8.95 0.20 -11.28
C ALA A 69 9.41 -1.27 -11.24
N ILE A 70 9.38 -1.89 -10.06
CA ILE A 70 9.68 -3.33 -9.89
C ILE A 70 8.68 -4.17 -10.67
N LEU A 71 7.39 -3.83 -10.60
CA LEU A 71 6.33 -4.55 -11.31
C LEU A 71 6.53 -4.50 -12.82
N VAL A 72 6.90 -3.34 -13.39
CA VAL A 72 7.17 -3.18 -14.82
C VAL A 72 8.35 -4.05 -15.25
N VAL A 73 9.44 -4.09 -14.47
CA VAL A 73 10.59 -4.96 -14.77
C VAL A 73 10.21 -6.44 -14.67
N PHE A 74 9.45 -6.81 -13.65
CA PHE A 74 8.95 -8.17 -13.48
C PHE A 74 8.05 -8.61 -14.64
N PHE A 75 7.11 -7.75 -15.04
CA PHE A 75 6.22 -8.00 -16.18
C PHE A 75 7.00 -8.13 -17.48
N ARG A 76 8.04 -7.31 -17.70
CA ARG A 76 8.89 -7.40 -18.89
C ARG A 76 9.67 -8.72 -18.98
N ASN A 77 10.06 -9.30 -17.84
CA ASN A 77 10.80 -10.56 -17.81
C ASN A 77 9.92 -11.82 -17.87
N ARG A 78 8.65 -11.75 -17.44
CA ARG A 78 7.77 -12.92 -17.30
C ARG A 78 6.51 -12.87 -18.17
N GLY A 79 6.15 -11.72 -18.72
CA GLY A 79 4.93 -11.52 -19.53
C GLY A 79 3.61 -11.63 -18.75
N SER A 80 3.66 -11.83 -17.43
CA SER A 80 2.49 -12.03 -16.56
C SER A 80 2.64 -11.25 -15.26
N ILE A 81 1.52 -10.71 -14.76
CA ILE A 81 1.41 -9.97 -13.48
C ILE A 81 1.09 -10.95 -12.33
N ALA A 82 0.86 -12.23 -12.64
CA ALA A 82 0.47 -13.23 -11.66
C ALA A 82 1.65 -13.65 -10.76
N VAL A 83 1.47 -13.57 -9.44
CA VAL A 83 2.48 -13.96 -8.43
C VAL A 83 2.65 -15.49 -8.31
N GLU A 84 1.75 -16.28 -8.90
CA GLU A 84 1.78 -17.76 -8.79
C GLU A 84 2.98 -18.41 -9.51
N ASP A 85 3.67 -17.70 -10.41
CA ASP A 85 4.83 -18.25 -11.12
C ASP A 85 6.16 -18.07 -10.37
N VAL A 86 6.19 -17.43 -9.20
CA VAL A 86 7.43 -17.21 -8.42
C VAL A 86 8.05 -18.53 -7.90
N ASN A 87 7.39 -19.67 -8.09
CA ASN A 87 7.85 -21.01 -7.68
C ASN A 87 9.10 -21.56 -8.42
N MET A 88 9.75 -20.79 -9.30
CA MET A 88 11.01 -21.17 -9.99
C MET A 88 12.28 -21.00 -9.12
N MET A 89 12.15 -20.92 -7.80
CA MET A 89 13.28 -20.94 -6.85
C MET A 89 13.17 -22.10 -5.84
N LYS A 90 12.63 -23.23 -6.29
CA LYS A 90 12.88 -24.53 -5.65
C LYS A 90 13.89 -25.27 -6.49
N GLY A 91 15.17 -25.02 -6.20
CA GLY A 91 16.20 -26.03 -6.41
C GLY A 91 16.00 -27.18 -5.43
#